data_AF-A0A3D2D5F1-F1
#
_entry.id   AF-A0A3D2D5F1-F1
#
_cell.length_a   1.000
_cell.length_b   1.000
_cell.length_c   1.000
_cell.angle_alpha   90.00
_cell.angle_beta   90.00
_cell.angle_gamma   90.00
#
_symmetry.space_group_name_H-M   'P 1'
#
loop_
_entity.id
_entity.type
_entity.pdbx_description
1 polymer ?
#
loop_
_entity_poly.entity_id
_entity_poly.type
_entity_poly.pdbx_seq_one_letter_code
_entity_poly.pdbx_strand_id
1 'polypeptide(L)'
;MIKLHNMTKIQEYKIEPIYASGDYGRQAIILRNKILSDAKLLPEDSRTDENKWEWRNFYQNVYIYWYLILQDMFEGAFVASMADNTANENAGWFTNPRKHRIHLGNADDYKTIDEYNAAVYNKYFDSFFNFTVSSELVNKYFIEAKTTYKEGKYYCTACALFPIIEHYSRLLSAYSSEDGNFTQRTALNAILERIPKWPSVPSISIDYFTNEYRKIKDFMLENYYKHSKQEDPEPQFICRHRLLHGIITRDVTASDCLKLFLIIRSFAYLERLFVAAEKLIKYNSFTLQTEDRLLFGDEEYEKIIAELLQ
;
A
#
# COMPACT_ATOMS: atom_id res chain seq x y z
N MET A 1 10.01 -28.43 45.91
CA MET A 1 8.93 -29.19 45.23
C MET A 1 8.51 -28.41 43.99
N ILE A 2 8.08 -29.13 42.96
CA ILE A 2 8.15 -28.77 41.53
C ILE A 2 7.13 -27.71 41.09
N LYS A 3 7.67 -26.74 40.32
CA LYS A 3 7.13 -25.85 39.27
C LYS A 3 5.93 -24.93 39.56
N LEU A 4 6.25 -23.62 39.52
CA LEU A 4 5.38 -22.59 38.99
C LEU A 4 4.79 -23.04 37.64
N HIS A 5 3.48 -23.07 37.54
CA HIS A 5 2.75 -22.89 36.30
C HIS A 5 1.88 -21.65 36.48
N ASN A 6 2.50 -20.47 36.44
CA ASN A 6 1.78 -19.30 36.00
C ASN A 6 1.46 -19.56 34.53
N MET A 7 0.20 -19.89 34.24
CA MET A 7 -0.30 -19.92 32.86
C MET A 7 0.00 -18.55 32.24
N THR A 8 0.84 -18.51 31.21
CA THR A 8 1.13 -17.32 30.42
C THR A 8 -0.20 -16.73 29.94
N LYS A 9 -0.52 -15.49 30.36
CA LYS A 9 -1.83 -14.87 30.05
C LYS A 9 -1.97 -14.58 28.56
N ILE A 10 -0.86 -14.23 27.92
CA ILE A 10 -0.78 -13.96 26.48
C ILE A 10 -0.20 -15.18 25.77
N GLN A 11 -1.03 -15.84 24.98
CA GLN A 11 -0.64 -16.95 24.12
C GLN A 11 -0.41 -16.49 22.68
N GLU A 12 0.54 -17.14 22.01
CA GLU A 12 0.77 -16.99 20.58
C GLU A 12 -0.44 -17.41 19.77
N TYR A 13 -0.76 -16.62 18.76
CA TYR A 13 -1.78 -16.92 17.79
C TYR A 13 -1.29 -18.00 16.83
N LYS A 14 -2.10 -19.05 16.68
CA LYS A 14 -1.88 -20.07 15.66
C LYS A 14 -2.65 -19.69 14.42
N ILE A 15 -1.95 -19.57 13.29
CA ILE A 15 -2.58 -19.34 11.99
C ILE A 15 -3.39 -20.59 11.65
N GLU A 16 -4.68 -20.40 11.42
CA GLU A 16 -5.57 -21.46 10.97
C GLU A 16 -5.30 -21.79 9.48
N PRO A 17 -5.55 -23.03 9.03
CA PRO A 17 -5.34 -23.38 7.64
C PRO A 17 -6.11 -22.46 6.67
N ILE A 18 -5.49 -22.15 5.54
CA ILE A 18 -6.04 -21.26 4.51
C ILE A 18 -6.76 -22.11 3.46
N TYR A 19 -8.06 -21.90 3.28
CA TYR A 19 -8.88 -22.70 2.37
C TYR A 19 -9.45 -21.89 1.20
N ALA A 20 -9.63 -20.58 1.38
CA ALA A 20 -10.20 -19.72 0.37
C ALA A 20 -9.66 -18.29 0.43
N SER A 21 -9.86 -17.57 -0.66
CA SER A 21 -9.40 -16.19 -0.73
C SER A 21 -10.10 -15.29 0.29
N GLY A 22 -9.32 -14.43 0.94
CA GLY A 22 -9.75 -13.55 2.03
C GLY A 22 -9.76 -14.19 3.42
N ASP A 23 -9.31 -15.45 3.54
CA ASP A 23 -9.09 -16.06 4.86
C ASP A 23 -7.97 -15.32 5.62
N TYR A 24 -6.95 -14.83 4.93
CA TYR A 24 -5.91 -13.96 5.52
C TYR A 24 -6.52 -12.71 6.18
N GLY A 25 -7.36 -11.96 5.46
CA GLY A 25 -8.04 -10.79 6.00
C GLY A 25 -8.97 -11.10 7.17
N ARG A 26 -9.70 -12.23 7.14
CA ARG A 26 -10.55 -12.66 8.27
C ARG A 26 -9.73 -12.98 9.52
N GLN A 27 -8.65 -13.74 9.37
CA GLN A 27 -7.76 -14.06 10.49
C GLN A 27 -7.08 -12.80 11.05
N ALA A 28 -6.69 -11.85 10.19
CA ALA A 28 -6.15 -10.57 10.62
C ALA A 28 -7.14 -9.77 11.51
N ILE A 29 -8.44 -9.77 11.18
CA ILE A 29 -9.47 -9.11 12.00
C ILE A 29 -9.59 -9.77 13.39
N ILE A 30 -9.60 -11.10 13.44
CA ILE A 30 -9.65 -11.86 14.70
C ILE A 30 -8.43 -11.53 15.56
N LEU A 31 -7.25 -11.58 14.95
CA LEU A 31 -5.99 -11.32 15.63
C LEU A 31 -5.87 -9.86 16.11
N ARG A 32 -6.38 -8.89 15.35
CA ARG A 32 -6.47 -7.49 15.80
C ARG A 32 -7.20 -7.36 17.13
N ASN A 33 -8.36 -8.02 17.28
CA ASN A 33 -9.16 -7.96 18.51
C ASN A 33 -8.44 -8.65 19.68
N LYS A 34 -7.72 -9.73 19.41
CA LYS A 34 -6.86 -10.39 20.38
C LYS A 34 -5.73 -9.45 20.83
N ILE A 35 -4.99 -8.83 19.90
CA ILE A 35 -3.92 -7.87 20.21
C ILE A 35 -4.42 -6.73 21.10
N LEU A 36 -5.58 -6.14 20.76
CA LEU A 36 -6.18 -5.06 21.57
C LEU A 36 -6.57 -5.52 22.99
N SER A 37 -6.87 -6.80 23.19
CA SER A 37 -7.19 -7.36 24.50
C SER A 37 -5.92 -7.72 25.27
N ASP A 38 -4.98 -8.39 24.61
CA ASP A 38 -3.67 -8.76 25.15
C ASP A 38 -2.88 -7.53 25.61
N ALA A 39 -2.97 -6.41 24.87
CA ALA A 39 -2.30 -5.17 25.22
C ALA A 39 -2.66 -4.64 26.62
N LYS A 40 -3.86 -4.95 27.13
CA LYS A 40 -4.32 -4.55 28.47
C LYS A 40 -3.77 -5.46 29.58
N LEU A 41 -3.20 -6.59 29.21
CA LEU A 41 -2.65 -7.59 30.11
C LEU A 41 -1.13 -7.50 30.20
N LEU A 42 -0.51 -6.65 29.37
CA LEU A 42 0.93 -6.50 29.33
C LEU A 42 1.48 -5.91 30.65
N PRO A 43 2.59 -6.45 31.15
CA PRO A 43 3.34 -5.83 32.24
C PRO A 43 3.84 -4.43 31.88
N GLU A 44 4.17 -3.60 32.87
CA GLU A 44 4.54 -2.19 32.65
C GLU A 44 5.83 -2.02 31.84
N ASP A 45 6.84 -2.87 32.04
CA ASP A 45 8.11 -2.79 31.32
C ASP A 45 8.60 -4.17 30.84
N SER A 46 8.81 -4.29 29.53
CA SER A 46 9.42 -5.45 28.88
C SER A 46 10.86 -5.77 29.29
N ARG A 47 11.59 -4.82 29.87
CA ARG A 47 13.03 -4.94 30.15
C ARG A 47 13.31 -5.50 31.53
N THR A 48 12.57 -5.03 32.53
CA THR A 48 12.84 -5.32 33.94
C THR A 48 11.86 -6.33 34.55
N ASP A 49 10.76 -6.62 33.86
CA ASP A 49 9.74 -7.55 34.36
C ASP A 49 10.13 -9.00 34.05
N GLU A 50 9.93 -9.90 35.02
CA GLU A 50 10.18 -11.34 34.87
C GLU A 50 9.25 -12.01 33.85
N ASN A 51 8.14 -11.37 33.48
CA ASN A 51 7.16 -11.87 32.51
C ASN A 51 7.48 -11.49 31.05
N LYS A 52 8.76 -11.45 30.65
CA LYS A 52 9.19 -11.14 29.27
C LYS A 52 8.55 -12.04 28.20
N TRP A 53 8.15 -13.25 28.56
CA TRP A 53 7.39 -14.14 27.68
C TRP A 53 6.05 -13.56 27.21
N GLU A 54 5.39 -12.74 28.03
CA GLU A 54 4.14 -12.08 27.65
C GLU A 54 4.38 -11.01 26.58
N TRP A 55 5.45 -10.24 26.71
CA TRP A 55 5.91 -9.29 25.69
C TRP A 55 6.34 -9.98 24.40
N ARG A 56 7.12 -11.07 24.49
CA ARG A 56 7.53 -11.89 23.34
C ARG A 56 6.30 -12.37 22.56
N ASN A 57 5.33 -12.96 23.25
CA ASN A 57 4.11 -13.49 22.61
C ASN A 57 3.23 -12.37 22.04
N PHE A 58 3.16 -11.22 22.70
CA PHE A 58 2.46 -10.06 22.18
C PHE A 58 3.11 -9.54 20.89
N TYR A 59 4.42 -9.32 20.87
CA TYR A 59 5.13 -8.88 19.67
C TYR A 59 5.03 -9.91 18.54
N GLN A 60 5.09 -11.20 18.86
CA GLN A 60 4.86 -12.27 17.89
C GLN A 60 3.44 -12.20 17.29
N ASN A 61 2.42 -11.96 18.11
CA ASN A 61 1.05 -11.79 17.61
C ASN A 61 0.92 -10.55 16.71
N VAL A 62 1.56 -9.45 17.06
CA VAL A 62 1.57 -8.25 16.21
C VAL A 62 2.33 -8.49 14.91
N TYR A 63 3.44 -9.22 14.95
CA TYR A 63 4.17 -9.65 13.75
C TYR A 63 3.28 -10.50 12.83
N ILE A 64 2.59 -11.51 13.37
CA ILE A 64 1.68 -12.36 12.61
C ILE A 64 0.53 -11.54 12.01
N TYR A 65 -0.01 -10.56 12.73
CA TYR A 65 -1.04 -9.67 12.21
C TYR A 65 -0.57 -8.92 10.95
N TRP A 66 0.61 -8.30 10.99
CA TRP A 66 1.15 -7.60 9.82
C TRP A 66 1.49 -8.55 8.68
N TYR A 67 1.95 -9.76 8.99
CA TYR A 67 2.14 -10.82 8.01
C TYR A 67 0.82 -11.19 7.31
N LEU A 68 -0.27 -11.41 8.05
CA LEU A 68 -1.58 -11.73 7.47
C LEU A 68 -2.12 -10.59 6.59
N ILE A 69 -1.95 -9.33 7.02
CA ILE A 69 -2.33 -8.16 6.21
C ILE A 69 -1.55 -8.13 4.89
N LEU A 70 -0.24 -8.39 4.95
CA LEU A 70 0.62 -8.43 3.77
C LEU A 70 0.19 -9.56 2.81
N GLN A 71 -0.11 -10.75 3.33
CA GLN A 71 -0.60 -11.87 2.53
C GLN A 71 -1.98 -11.59 1.90
N ASP A 72 -2.91 -10.95 2.61
CA ASP A 72 -4.21 -10.53 2.07
C ASP A 72 -4.04 -9.54 0.90
N MET A 73 -3.10 -8.61 1.02
CA MET A 73 -2.76 -7.68 -0.07
C MET A 73 -2.19 -8.41 -1.29
N PHE A 74 -1.28 -9.37 -1.08
CA PHE A 74 -0.65 -10.16 -2.15
C PHE A 74 -1.63 -11.11 -2.83
N GLU A 75 -2.46 -11.81 -2.07
CA GLU A 75 -3.52 -12.64 -2.63
C GLU A 75 -4.45 -11.81 -3.51
N GLY A 76 -4.82 -10.61 -3.05
CA GLY A 76 -5.58 -9.65 -3.86
C GLY A 76 -4.89 -9.38 -5.21
N ALA A 77 -3.61 -9.07 -5.20
CA ALA A 77 -2.80 -8.80 -6.39
C ALA A 77 -2.71 -10.00 -7.37
N PHE A 78 -2.49 -11.21 -6.85
CA PHE A 78 -2.39 -12.42 -7.67
C PHE A 78 -3.65 -12.70 -8.49
N VAL A 79 -4.83 -12.54 -7.88
CA VAL A 79 -6.11 -12.75 -8.55
C VAL A 79 -6.32 -11.72 -9.69
N ALA A 80 -5.70 -10.53 -9.64
CA ALA A 80 -5.67 -9.60 -10.79
C ALA A 80 -4.80 -10.11 -11.93
N SER A 81 -3.58 -10.53 -11.60
CA SER A 81 -2.51 -10.76 -12.57
C SER A 81 -2.78 -11.91 -13.55
N MET A 82 -3.76 -12.77 -13.28
CA MET A 82 -4.14 -13.88 -14.16
C MET A 82 -4.94 -13.45 -15.41
N ALA A 83 -5.22 -12.16 -15.59
CA ALA A 83 -5.69 -11.61 -16.86
C ALA A 83 -4.74 -10.51 -17.31
N ASP A 84 -4.03 -10.73 -18.41
CA ASP A 84 -3.20 -9.68 -19.01
C ASP A 84 -4.09 -8.48 -19.36
N ASN A 85 -3.93 -7.38 -18.63
CA ASN A 85 -4.64 -6.13 -18.86
C ASN A 85 -3.86 -5.22 -19.82
N THR A 86 -2.94 -5.77 -20.62
CA THR A 86 -2.01 -5.01 -21.49
C THR A 86 -2.69 -3.96 -22.36
N ALA A 87 -3.88 -4.23 -22.90
CA ALA A 87 -4.63 -3.23 -23.68
C ALA A 87 -5.17 -2.07 -22.82
N ASN A 88 -5.76 -2.37 -21.65
CA ASN A 88 -6.23 -1.37 -20.69
C ASN A 88 -5.06 -0.52 -20.15
N GLU A 89 -3.95 -1.19 -19.85
CA GLU A 89 -2.73 -0.59 -19.34
C GLU A 89 -2.08 0.34 -20.37
N ASN A 90 -2.00 -0.07 -21.64
CA ASN A 90 -1.52 0.78 -22.74
C ASN A 90 -2.40 2.01 -22.97
N ALA A 91 -3.70 1.91 -22.67
CA ALA A 91 -4.65 3.03 -22.72
C ALA A 91 -4.65 3.92 -21.46
N GLY A 92 -3.80 3.57 -20.47
CA GLY A 92 -3.61 4.38 -19.27
C GLY A 92 -4.54 4.05 -18.10
N TRP A 93 -5.24 2.91 -18.15
CA TRP A 93 -6.12 2.45 -17.09
C TRP A 93 -5.37 1.53 -16.14
N PHE A 94 -5.04 2.03 -14.94
CA PHE A 94 -4.40 1.25 -13.89
C PHE A 94 -5.46 0.42 -13.16
N THR A 95 -5.41 -0.90 -13.31
CA THR A 95 -6.40 -1.81 -12.75
C THR A 95 -5.82 -2.53 -11.54
N ASN A 96 -6.32 -2.18 -10.36
CA ASN A 96 -6.06 -2.94 -9.14
C ASN A 96 -7.37 -3.64 -8.70
N PRO A 97 -7.32 -4.96 -8.42
CA PRO A 97 -8.47 -5.84 -8.43
C PRO A 97 -9.37 -5.74 -7.20
N ARG A 98 -10.63 -6.13 -7.41
CA ARG A 98 -11.33 -7.04 -6.49
C ARG A 98 -11.84 -8.22 -7.29
N LYS A 99 -12.11 -9.32 -6.57
CA LYS A 99 -12.70 -10.63 -6.92
C LYS A 99 -13.84 -10.69 -7.94
N HIS A 100 -14.29 -9.56 -8.46
CA HIS A 100 -15.34 -9.50 -9.46
C HIS A 100 -14.71 -8.86 -10.66
N ARG A 101 -14.39 -9.68 -11.68
CA ARG A 101 -14.41 -9.22 -13.06
C ARG A 101 -15.81 -8.63 -13.25
N ILE A 102 -15.96 -7.32 -13.05
CA ILE A 102 -17.29 -6.74 -13.15
C ILE A 102 -17.54 -6.47 -14.61
N HIS A 103 -18.28 -7.38 -15.23
CA HIS A 103 -18.67 -7.25 -16.62
C HIS A 103 -20.00 -6.50 -16.68
N LEU A 104 -20.03 -5.43 -17.46
CA LEU A 104 -21.24 -4.66 -17.76
C LEU A 104 -22.08 -5.27 -18.89
N GLY A 105 -21.57 -6.33 -19.54
CA GLY A 105 -22.07 -6.87 -20.81
C GLY A 105 -20.90 -7.42 -21.63
N ASN A 106 -21.10 -7.58 -22.93
CA ASN A 106 -20.00 -7.92 -23.84
C ASN A 106 -19.16 -6.66 -24.11
N ALA A 107 -17.84 -6.78 -24.18
CA ALA A 107 -16.96 -5.66 -24.52
C ALA A 107 -17.32 -5.01 -25.87
N ASP A 108 -17.93 -5.80 -26.77
CA ASP A 108 -18.40 -5.40 -28.10
C ASP A 108 -19.56 -4.38 -28.08
N ASP A 109 -20.21 -4.17 -26.93
CA ASP A 109 -21.26 -3.16 -26.77
C ASP A 109 -20.70 -1.72 -26.71
N TYR A 110 -19.37 -1.55 -26.66
CA TYR A 110 -18.67 -0.28 -26.53
C TYR A 110 -17.73 -0.05 -27.70
N LYS A 111 -17.64 1.19 -28.20
CA LYS A 111 -16.83 1.50 -29.41
C LYS A 111 -15.34 1.59 -29.10
N THR A 112 -14.99 1.93 -27.86
CA THR A 112 -13.61 2.09 -27.42
C THR A 112 -13.40 1.52 -26.02
N ILE A 113 -12.14 1.22 -25.70
CA ILE A 113 -11.72 0.77 -24.37
C ILE A 113 -11.94 1.85 -23.30
N ASP A 114 -11.83 3.13 -23.69
CA ASP A 114 -12.09 4.28 -22.80
C ASP A 114 -13.58 4.37 -22.45
N GLU A 115 -14.48 4.16 -23.40
CA GLU A 115 -15.94 4.13 -23.16
C GLU A 115 -16.33 2.99 -22.22
N TYR A 116 -15.81 1.78 -22.47
CA TYR A 116 -16.06 0.62 -21.61
C TYR A 116 -15.58 0.88 -20.18
N ASN A 117 -14.33 1.28 -20.01
CA ASN A 117 -13.75 1.51 -18.70
C ASN A 117 -14.45 2.65 -17.96
N ALA A 118 -14.75 3.77 -18.63
CA ALA A 118 -15.50 4.84 -18.02
C ALA A 118 -16.86 4.36 -17.51
N ALA A 119 -17.59 3.53 -18.26
CA ALA A 119 -18.85 2.95 -17.82
C ALA A 119 -18.69 2.05 -16.60
N VAL A 120 -17.68 1.18 -16.59
CA VAL A 120 -17.38 0.28 -15.45
C VAL A 120 -17.05 1.08 -14.20
N TYR A 121 -16.08 1.99 -14.28
CA TYR A 121 -15.64 2.75 -13.12
C TYR A 121 -16.69 3.75 -12.63
N ASN A 122 -17.56 4.27 -13.50
CA ASN A 122 -18.70 5.06 -13.08
C ASN A 122 -19.70 4.24 -12.27
N LYS A 123 -20.08 3.05 -12.76
CA LYS A 123 -21.03 2.19 -12.06
C LYS A 123 -20.54 1.76 -10.68
N TYR A 124 -19.24 1.53 -10.55
CA TYR A 124 -18.63 1.03 -9.31
C TYR A 124 -17.77 2.07 -8.60
N PHE A 125 -17.96 3.35 -8.90
CA PHE A 125 -17.10 4.45 -8.46
C PHE A 125 -16.86 4.42 -6.95
N ASP A 126 -17.94 4.35 -6.18
CA ASP A 126 -17.83 4.32 -4.72
C ASP A 126 -17.09 3.08 -4.22
N SER A 127 -17.27 1.91 -4.85
CA SER A 127 -16.53 0.70 -4.47
C SER A 127 -15.04 0.80 -4.76
N PHE A 128 -14.67 1.35 -5.93
CA PHE A 128 -13.28 1.52 -6.35
C PHE A 128 -12.56 2.62 -5.57
N PHE A 129 -13.27 3.67 -5.15
CA PHE A 129 -12.66 4.83 -4.49
C PHE A 129 -13.16 4.99 -3.04
N ASN A 130 -13.51 3.87 -2.39
CA ASN A 130 -13.77 3.80 -0.95
C ASN A 130 -12.50 3.43 -0.18
N PHE A 131 -11.56 4.38 -0.15
CA PHE A 131 -10.40 4.35 0.74
C PHE A 131 -10.11 5.76 1.25
N THR A 132 -9.34 5.82 2.33
CA THR A 132 -8.91 7.08 2.94
C THR A 132 -7.46 7.35 2.55
N VAL A 133 -7.16 8.59 2.18
CA VAL A 133 -5.78 9.05 2.00
C VAL A 133 -5.18 9.34 3.36
N SER A 134 -3.90 8.98 3.57
CA SER A 134 -3.26 8.97 4.89
C SER A 134 -3.21 10.34 5.59
N SER A 135 -3.09 11.44 4.85
CA SER A 135 -3.15 12.79 5.40
C SER A 135 -4.59 13.31 5.49
N GLU A 136 -5.00 13.78 6.68
CA GLU A 136 -6.35 14.35 6.90
C GLU A 136 -6.66 15.50 5.94
N LEU A 137 -5.71 16.43 5.75
CA LEU A 137 -5.85 17.56 4.83
C LEU A 137 -6.02 17.08 3.39
N VAL A 138 -5.20 16.12 2.96
CA VAL A 138 -5.25 15.58 1.59
C VAL A 138 -6.53 14.76 1.37
N ASN A 139 -7.02 14.09 2.41
CA ASN A 139 -8.27 13.35 2.36
C ASN A 139 -9.50 14.27 2.19
N LYS A 140 -9.45 15.52 2.68
CA LYS A 140 -10.50 16.52 2.40
C LYS A 140 -10.58 16.82 0.90
N TYR A 141 -9.44 17.01 0.22
CA TYR A 141 -9.41 17.16 -1.24
C TYR A 141 -9.91 15.91 -1.97
N PHE A 142 -9.63 14.71 -1.44
CA PHE A 142 -10.12 13.47 -2.03
C PHE A 142 -11.65 13.36 -1.97
N ILE A 143 -12.25 13.72 -0.83
CA ILE A 143 -13.70 13.76 -0.65
C ILE A 143 -14.32 14.80 -1.59
N GLU A 144 -13.74 16.00 -1.68
CA GLU A 144 -14.20 17.05 -2.60
C GLU A 144 -14.12 16.61 -4.07
N ALA A 145 -13.03 15.97 -4.48
CA ALA A 145 -12.88 15.42 -5.82
C ALA A 145 -13.97 14.38 -6.13
N LYS A 146 -14.29 13.49 -5.19
CA LYS A 146 -15.38 12.51 -5.38
C LYS A 146 -16.74 13.17 -5.55
N THR A 147 -17.03 14.21 -4.77
CA THR A 147 -18.29 14.95 -4.86
C THR A 147 -18.40 15.68 -6.20
N THR A 148 -17.37 16.45 -6.57
CA THR A 148 -17.35 17.22 -7.82
C THR A 148 -17.39 16.31 -9.06
N TYR A 149 -16.79 15.12 -9.00
CA TYR A 149 -16.88 14.13 -10.06
C TYR A 149 -18.32 13.67 -10.30
N LYS A 150 -19.04 13.34 -9.23
CA LYS A 150 -20.45 12.91 -9.31
C LYS A 150 -21.39 14.01 -9.81
N GLU A 151 -21.04 15.26 -9.59
CA GLU A 151 -21.76 16.43 -10.11
C GLU A 151 -21.43 16.74 -11.59
N GLY A 152 -20.55 15.97 -12.23
CA GLY A 152 -20.10 16.22 -13.61
C GLY A 152 -19.12 17.39 -13.75
N LYS A 153 -18.58 17.91 -12.63
CA LYS A 153 -17.62 19.02 -12.61
C LYS A 153 -16.19 18.50 -12.76
N TYR A 154 -15.89 17.95 -13.94
CA TYR A 154 -14.62 17.24 -14.20
C TYR A 154 -13.38 18.12 -14.12
N TYR A 155 -13.47 19.38 -14.57
CA TYR A 155 -12.35 20.33 -14.41
C TYR A 155 -11.99 20.54 -12.92
N CYS A 156 -12.99 20.82 -12.08
CA CYS A 156 -12.81 20.98 -10.63
C CYS A 156 -12.26 19.69 -9.99
N THR A 157 -12.77 18.54 -10.44
CA THR A 157 -12.30 17.23 -10.01
C THR A 157 -10.80 17.08 -10.28
N ALA A 158 -10.35 17.28 -11.51
CA ALA A 158 -8.94 17.16 -11.87
C ALA A 158 -8.05 18.11 -11.04
N CYS A 159 -8.50 19.36 -10.83
CA CYS A 159 -7.80 20.33 -9.99
C CYS A 159 -7.62 19.84 -8.55
N ALA A 160 -8.64 19.20 -7.96
CA ALA A 160 -8.58 18.65 -6.61
C ALA A 160 -7.71 17.39 -6.50
N LEU A 161 -7.59 16.59 -7.57
CA LEU A 161 -6.77 15.36 -7.58
C LEU A 161 -5.26 15.64 -7.68
N PHE A 162 -4.86 16.73 -8.33
CA PHE A 162 -3.45 17.04 -8.53
C PHE A 162 -2.61 17.26 -7.26
N PRO A 163 -3.08 18.00 -6.24
CA PRO A 163 -2.40 18.09 -4.94
C PRO A 163 -2.20 16.72 -4.27
N ILE A 164 -3.15 15.80 -4.46
CA ILE A 164 -3.11 14.45 -3.87
C ILE A 164 -2.00 13.63 -4.54
N ILE A 165 -1.90 13.69 -5.87
CA ILE A 165 -0.83 13.02 -6.63
C ILE A 165 0.56 13.53 -6.20
N GLU A 166 0.71 14.84 -6.04
CA GLU A 166 1.97 15.43 -5.57
C GLU A 166 2.31 14.99 -4.15
N HIS A 167 1.32 14.92 -3.26
CA HIS A 167 1.52 14.42 -1.90
C HIS A 167 2.09 13.01 -1.89
N TYR A 168 1.46 12.09 -2.63
CA TYR A 168 1.94 10.71 -2.74
C TYR A 168 3.31 10.59 -3.40
N SER A 169 3.57 11.38 -4.45
CA SER A 169 4.89 11.41 -5.10
C SER A 169 6.00 11.76 -4.10
N ARG A 170 5.77 12.77 -3.25
CA ARG A 170 6.71 13.17 -2.19
C ARG A 170 6.83 12.11 -1.11
N LEU A 171 5.71 11.56 -0.66
CA LEU A 171 5.70 10.53 0.38
C LEU A 171 6.48 9.30 -0.06
N LEU A 172 6.21 8.80 -1.28
CA LEU A 172 6.96 7.69 -1.84
C LEU A 172 8.44 8.01 -1.97
N SER A 173 8.77 9.23 -2.40
CA SER A 173 10.16 9.66 -2.50
C SER A 173 10.90 9.63 -1.15
N ALA A 174 10.22 9.88 -0.02
CA ALA A 174 10.82 9.82 1.31
C ALA A 174 11.26 8.40 1.71
N TYR A 175 10.61 7.34 1.19
CA TYR A 175 11.02 5.96 1.42
C TYR A 175 12.35 5.59 0.74
N SER A 176 12.99 6.51 0.01
CA SER A 176 14.21 6.24 -0.76
C SER A 176 15.53 6.75 -0.16
N SER A 177 15.53 7.62 0.86
CA SER A 177 16.79 8.24 1.35
C SER A 177 16.85 8.46 2.86
N GLU A 178 18.01 8.17 3.47
CA GLU A 178 18.39 8.65 4.81
C GLU A 178 18.89 10.12 4.78
N ASP A 179 19.34 10.62 3.61
CA ASP A 179 20.13 11.87 3.51
C ASP A 179 19.38 13.10 2.94
N GLY A 180 18.07 13.03 2.73
CA GLY A 180 17.21 14.21 2.49
C GLY A 180 17.41 15.01 1.19
N ASN A 181 18.43 14.71 0.36
CA ASN A 181 18.70 15.41 -0.90
C ASN A 181 18.49 14.48 -2.11
N PHE A 182 17.32 14.51 -2.74
CA PHE A 182 17.11 13.80 -4.01
C PHE A 182 16.12 14.44 -4.99
N THR A 183 16.39 14.23 -6.28
CA THR A 183 15.44 14.48 -7.37
C THR A 183 14.43 13.33 -7.44
N GLN A 184 13.13 13.64 -7.62
CA GLN A 184 12.02 12.67 -7.68
C GLN A 184 12.29 11.48 -8.62
N ARG A 185 13.06 11.71 -9.70
CA ARG A 185 13.48 10.67 -10.65
C ARG A 185 14.37 9.58 -10.05
N THR A 186 15.25 9.94 -9.14
CA THR A 186 16.18 9.00 -8.51
C THR A 186 15.48 8.21 -7.41
N ALA A 187 14.65 8.91 -6.62
CA ALA A 187 13.81 8.30 -5.60
C ALA A 187 12.88 7.23 -6.19
N LEU A 188 12.26 7.54 -7.33
CA LEU A 188 11.39 6.59 -8.02
C LEU A 188 12.14 5.37 -8.62
N ASN A 189 13.45 5.42 -8.82
CA ASN A 189 14.20 4.22 -9.24
C ASN A 189 14.65 3.39 -8.04
N ALA A 190 15.08 4.02 -6.96
CA ALA A 190 15.58 3.36 -5.75
C ALA A 190 14.51 2.53 -5.02
N ILE A 191 13.24 2.92 -5.11
CA ILE A 191 12.14 2.19 -4.46
C ILE A 191 12.01 0.75 -4.99
N LEU A 192 12.27 0.51 -6.28
CA LEU A 192 12.27 -0.84 -6.85
C LEU A 192 13.32 -1.75 -6.19
N GLU A 193 14.46 -1.18 -5.81
CA GLU A 193 15.56 -1.91 -5.18
C GLU A 193 15.30 -2.16 -3.69
N ARG A 194 14.45 -1.32 -3.07
CA ARG A 194 14.01 -1.43 -1.67
C ARG A 194 12.79 -2.31 -1.47
N ILE A 195 12.10 -2.77 -2.52
CA ILE A 195 11.11 -3.84 -2.39
C ILE A 195 11.89 -5.06 -1.88
N PRO A 196 11.72 -5.45 -0.61
CA PRO A 196 12.52 -6.50 -0.03
C PRO A 196 12.30 -7.80 -0.80
N LYS A 197 13.38 -8.51 -1.10
CA LYS A 197 13.32 -9.89 -1.57
C LYS A 197 12.90 -10.76 -0.40
N TRP A 198 11.62 -10.72 -0.04
CA TRP A 198 11.07 -11.42 1.11
C TRP A 198 11.08 -12.92 0.83
N PRO A 199 11.90 -13.72 1.54
CA PRO A 199 12.02 -15.16 1.27
C PRO A 199 10.70 -15.92 1.45
N SER A 200 9.79 -15.37 2.25
CA SER A 200 8.48 -15.92 2.61
C SER A 200 7.31 -15.41 1.75
N VAL A 201 7.58 -14.58 0.74
CA VAL A 201 6.57 -14.07 -0.19
C VAL A 201 6.82 -14.69 -1.57
N PRO A 202 5.80 -15.29 -2.21
CA PRO A 202 5.97 -15.85 -3.54
C PRO A 202 6.52 -14.82 -4.53
N SER A 203 7.47 -15.24 -5.38
CA SER A 203 8.16 -14.35 -6.34
C SER A 203 7.18 -13.63 -7.26
N ILE A 204 6.11 -14.30 -7.68
CA ILE A 204 5.10 -13.75 -8.59
C ILE A 204 4.36 -12.55 -7.97
N SER A 205 4.14 -12.53 -6.64
CA SER A 205 3.59 -11.33 -5.99
C SER A 205 4.58 -10.19 -6.12
N ILE A 206 5.85 -10.41 -5.77
CA ILE A 206 6.92 -9.40 -5.88
C ILE A 206 7.02 -8.86 -7.31
N ASP A 207 6.92 -9.72 -8.32
CA ASP A 207 6.95 -9.35 -9.74
C ASP A 207 5.74 -8.46 -10.11
N TYR A 208 4.55 -8.77 -9.61
CA TYR A 208 3.36 -7.93 -9.81
C TYR A 208 3.55 -6.52 -9.23
N PHE A 209 4.00 -6.39 -7.98
CA PHE A 209 4.24 -5.07 -7.37
C PHE A 209 5.33 -4.30 -8.09
N THR A 210 6.40 -5.00 -8.48
CA THR A 210 7.49 -4.44 -9.28
C THR A 210 6.96 -3.86 -10.58
N ASN A 211 6.04 -4.56 -11.26
CA ASN A 211 5.41 -4.09 -12.48
C ASN A 211 4.45 -2.92 -12.24
N GLU A 212 3.57 -2.99 -11.24
CA GLU A 212 2.66 -1.88 -10.90
C GLU A 212 3.43 -0.61 -10.53
N TYR A 213 4.46 -0.76 -9.72
CA TYR A 213 5.35 0.32 -9.36
C TYR A 213 6.05 0.89 -10.60
N ARG A 214 6.58 0.03 -11.49
CA ARG A 214 7.23 0.46 -12.73
C ARG A 214 6.27 1.26 -13.61
N LYS A 215 5.01 0.84 -13.74
CA LYS A 215 3.98 1.59 -14.50
C LYS A 215 3.73 2.99 -13.91
N ILE A 216 3.56 3.09 -12.59
CA ILE A 216 3.35 4.38 -11.91
C ILE A 216 4.58 5.28 -12.05
N LYS A 217 5.77 4.70 -11.88
CA LYS A 217 7.04 5.40 -12.10
C LYS A 217 7.11 5.93 -13.53
N ASP A 218 6.92 5.08 -14.53
CA ASP A 218 7.04 5.43 -15.93
C ASP A 218 6.00 6.49 -16.29
N PHE A 219 4.77 6.40 -15.75
CA PHE A 219 3.77 7.46 -15.84
C PHE A 219 4.28 8.79 -15.28
N MET A 220 4.79 8.81 -14.05
CA MET A 220 5.27 10.04 -13.42
C MET A 220 6.44 10.64 -14.19
N LEU A 221 7.41 9.82 -14.58
CA LEU A 221 8.60 10.28 -15.29
C LEU A 221 8.29 10.76 -16.69
N GLU A 222 7.56 9.97 -17.47
CA GLU A 222 7.26 10.28 -18.86
C GLU A 222 6.15 11.32 -18.93
N ASN A 223 4.95 11.05 -18.40
CA ASN A 223 3.78 11.90 -18.61
C ASN A 223 3.75 13.14 -17.70
N TYR A 224 4.08 12.99 -16.42
CA TYR A 224 3.98 14.10 -15.46
C TYR A 224 5.19 15.04 -15.51
N TYR A 225 6.41 14.50 -15.56
CA TYR A 225 7.66 15.27 -15.46
C TYR A 225 8.34 15.57 -16.80
N LYS A 226 8.50 14.60 -17.70
CA LYS A 226 9.24 14.79 -18.97
C LYS A 226 8.41 15.53 -20.02
N HIS A 227 7.17 15.11 -20.24
CA HIS A 227 6.27 15.75 -21.21
C HIS A 227 5.75 17.12 -20.71
N SER A 228 5.98 17.49 -19.45
CA SER A 228 5.81 18.88 -18.97
C SER A 228 6.69 19.89 -19.74
N LYS A 229 7.72 19.42 -20.45
CA LYS A 229 8.70 20.24 -21.18
C LYS A 229 8.50 20.26 -22.72
N GLN A 230 7.56 19.52 -23.30
CA GLN A 230 7.38 19.41 -24.76
C GLN A 230 6.15 20.18 -25.29
N GLU A 231 6.14 20.50 -26.59
CA GLU A 231 5.12 21.29 -27.31
C GLU A 231 4.00 20.46 -27.97
N ASP A 232 3.72 19.26 -27.45
CA ASP A 232 2.71 18.34 -28.00
C ASP A 232 1.25 18.81 -27.76
N PRO A 233 0.46 19.20 -28.77
CA PRO A 233 -0.80 19.92 -28.58
C PRO A 233 -1.83 19.25 -27.65
N GLU A 234 -1.81 17.90 -27.54
CA GLU A 234 -2.74 17.16 -26.69
C GLU A 234 -2.09 15.89 -26.11
N PRO A 235 -1.61 15.92 -24.85
CA PRO A 235 -1.00 14.74 -24.24
C PRO A 235 -2.04 13.66 -23.92
N GLN A 236 -1.63 12.38 -23.99
CA GLN A 236 -2.46 11.22 -23.63
C GLN A 236 -3.01 11.30 -22.19
N PHE A 237 -2.36 12.07 -21.31
CA PHE A 237 -2.78 12.29 -19.92
C PHE A 237 -2.75 13.77 -19.53
N ILE A 238 -3.70 14.16 -18.67
CA ILE A 238 -3.77 15.52 -18.12
C ILE A 238 -2.70 15.76 -17.05
N CYS A 239 -1.99 16.90 -17.12
CA CYS A 239 -0.92 17.28 -16.19
C CYS A 239 -1.03 18.74 -15.77
N ARG A 240 -0.91 19.03 -14.46
CA ARG A 240 -1.01 20.39 -13.90
C ARG A 240 0.15 21.32 -14.26
N HIS A 241 1.30 20.78 -14.67
CA HIS A 241 2.55 21.54 -14.83
C HIS A 241 2.60 22.37 -16.12
N ARG A 242 1.61 22.28 -17.01
CA ARG A 242 1.36 23.26 -18.08
C ARG A 242 -0.10 23.69 -18.07
N LEU A 243 -0.36 24.96 -17.72
CA LEU A 243 -1.66 25.62 -17.92
C LEU A 243 -2.13 25.51 -19.39
N LEU A 244 -1.19 25.62 -20.35
CA LEU A 244 -1.44 25.62 -21.80
C LEU A 244 -1.62 24.24 -22.46
N HIS A 245 -1.50 23.12 -21.72
CA HIS A 245 -1.27 21.81 -22.34
C HIS A 245 -2.10 20.67 -21.74
N GLY A 246 -3.19 20.98 -21.05
CA GLY A 246 -4.06 19.90 -20.61
C GLY A 246 -5.20 20.25 -19.68
N ILE A 247 -5.13 21.33 -18.88
CA ILE A 247 -6.26 21.68 -18.01
C ILE A 247 -7.09 22.84 -18.56
N ILE A 248 -6.46 23.87 -19.17
CA ILE A 248 -7.17 25.06 -19.68
C ILE A 248 -7.52 24.91 -21.17
N THR A 249 -6.69 24.20 -21.94
CA THR A 249 -6.79 24.15 -23.40
C THR A 249 -7.56 22.96 -23.95
N ARG A 250 -7.88 21.96 -23.12
CA ARG A 250 -8.67 20.80 -23.51
C ARG A 250 -9.85 20.62 -22.56
N ASP A 251 -10.94 20.05 -23.07
CA ASP A 251 -12.07 19.68 -22.24
C ASP A 251 -11.71 18.49 -21.35
N VAL A 252 -11.83 18.68 -20.03
CA VAL A 252 -11.58 17.61 -19.06
C VAL A 252 -12.76 16.66 -19.04
N THR A 253 -12.52 15.39 -19.34
CA THR A 253 -13.58 14.37 -19.42
C THR A 253 -13.72 13.57 -18.13
N ALA A 254 -14.79 12.78 -18.04
CA ALA A 254 -14.96 11.77 -16.98
C ALA A 254 -13.80 10.75 -16.98
N SER A 255 -13.37 10.31 -18.16
CA SER A 255 -12.28 9.34 -18.32
C SER A 255 -10.98 9.87 -17.73
N ASP A 256 -10.66 11.14 -17.97
CA ASP A 256 -9.46 11.78 -17.43
C ASP A 256 -9.43 11.76 -15.91
N CYS A 257 -10.55 12.14 -15.29
CA CYS A 257 -10.69 12.12 -13.84
C CYS A 257 -10.54 10.71 -13.28
N LEU A 258 -11.16 9.71 -13.92
CA LEU A 258 -11.05 8.32 -13.50
C LEU A 258 -9.61 7.80 -13.58
N LYS A 259 -8.87 8.14 -14.65
CA LYS A 259 -7.44 7.79 -14.78
C LYS A 259 -6.62 8.39 -13.62
N LEU A 260 -6.87 9.66 -13.26
CA LEU A 260 -6.23 10.30 -12.09
C LEU A 260 -6.62 9.63 -10.75
N PHE A 261 -7.89 9.28 -10.57
CA PHE A 261 -8.34 8.53 -9.39
C PHE A 261 -7.65 7.16 -9.25
N LEU A 262 -7.46 6.46 -10.37
CA LEU A 262 -6.77 5.17 -10.38
C LEU A 262 -5.30 5.31 -10.01
N ILE A 263 -4.62 6.35 -10.48
CA ILE A 263 -3.24 6.67 -10.08
C ILE A 263 -3.15 6.87 -8.56
N ILE A 264 -4.05 7.68 -7.98
CA ILE A 264 -4.09 7.91 -6.53
C ILE A 264 -4.34 6.61 -5.76
N ARG A 265 -5.24 5.76 -6.26
CA ARG A 265 -5.50 4.44 -5.67
C ARG A 265 -4.25 3.56 -5.68
N SER A 266 -3.52 3.53 -6.79
CA SER A 266 -2.29 2.74 -6.89
C SER A 266 -1.19 3.26 -5.96
N PHE A 267 -1.06 4.59 -5.82
CA PHE A 267 -0.15 5.19 -4.85
C PHE A 267 -0.49 4.85 -3.39
N ALA A 268 -1.76 4.97 -3.01
CA ALA A 268 -2.23 4.61 -1.68
C ALA A 268 -1.95 3.12 -1.36
N TYR A 269 -2.05 2.26 -2.37
CA TYR A 269 -1.76 0.84 -2.21
C TYR A 269 -0.27 0.56 -2.00
N LEU A 270 0.61 1.24 -2.74
CA LEU A 270 2.06 1.16 -2.52
C LEU A 270 2.47 1.67 -1.14
N GLU A 271 1.91 2.81 -0.70
CA GLU A 271 2.14 3.32 0.66
C GLU A 271 1.78 2.26 1.71
N ARG A 272 0.58 1.66 1.61
CA ARG A 272 0.15 0.62 2.54
C ARG A 272 1.09 -0.59 2.57
N LEU A 273 1.68 -0.95 1.42
CA LEU A 273 2.64 -2.04 1.33
C LEU A 273 3.91 -1.71 2.11
N PHE A 274 4.47 -0.51 1.92
CA PHE A 274 5.67 -0.08 2.66
C PHE A 274 5.40 -0.02 4.16
N VAL A 275 4.26 0.54 4.57
CA VAL A 275 3.87 0.59 5.99
C VAL A 275 3.76 -0.81 6.59
N ALA A 276 3.09 -1.76 5.91
CA ALA A 276 2.97 -3.12 6.41
C ALA A 276 4.33 -3.80 6.55
N ALA A 277 5.23 -3.61 5.57
CA ALA A 277 6.57 -4.16 5.58
C ALA A 277 7.44 -3.63 6.73
N GLU A 278 7.47 -2.32 6.94
CA GLU A 278 8.22 -1.69 8.03
C GLU A 278 7.74 -2.18 9.39
N LYS A 279 6.42 -2.32 9.58
CA LYS A 279 5.86 -2.87 10.81
C LYS A 279 6.30 -4.32 11.01
N LEU A 280 6.24 -5.14 9.97
CA LEU A 280 6.66 -6.55 10.05
C LEU A 280 8.13 -6.68 10.47
N ILE A 281 9.04 -5.91 9.86
CA ILE A 281 10.47 -5.89 10.22
C ILE A 281 10.65 -5.47 11.68
N LYS A 282 10.01 -4.36 12.08
CA LYS A 282 10.10 -3.83 13.45
C LYS A 282 9.67 -4.85 14.50
N TYR A 283 8.51 -5.50 14.32
CA TYR A 283 8.01 -6.45 15.31
C TYR A 283 8.77 -7.76 15.31
N ASN A 284 9.32 -8.21 14.17
CA ASN A 284 10.26 -9.33 14.14
C ASN A 284 11.51 -9.02 14.98
N SER A 285 12.08 -7.83 14.82
CA SER A 285 13.24 -7.39 15.62
C SER A 285 12.92 -7.40 17.11
N PHE A 286 11.75 -6.92 17.53
CA PHE A 286 11.38 -6.95 18.95
C PHE A 286 11.17 -8.36 19.50
N THR A 287 10.59 -9.27 18.71
CA THR A 287 10.50 -10.68 19.11
C THR A 287 11.89 -11.24 19.37
N LEU A 288 12.82 -11.11 18.41
CA LEU A 288 14.19 -11.62 18.52
C LEU A 288 14.94 -11.03 19.72
N GLN A 289 14.88 -9.71 19.89
CA GLN A 289 15.49 -9.04 21.05
C GLN A 289 14.96 -9.58 22.39
N THR A 290 13.66 -9.89 22.45
CA THR A 290 13.06 -10.44 23.67
C THR A 290 13.52 -11.88 23.90
N GLU A 291 13.64 -12.69 22.85
CA GLU A 291 14.16 -14.06 22.92
C GLU A 291 15.63 -14.09 23.34
N ASP A 292 16.48 -13.24 22.76
CA ASP A 292 17.90 -13.16 23.11
C ASP A 292 18.07 -12.76 24.59
N ARG A 293 17.31 -11.76 25.06
CA ARG A 293 17.32 -11.37 26.48
C ARG A 293 16.83 -12.47 27.42
N LEU A 294 15.90 -13.31 26.96
CA LEU A 294 15.44 -14.49 27.71
C LEU A 294 16.52 -15.59 27.76
N LEU A 295 17.32 -15.74 26.70
CA LEU A 295 18.36 -16.77 26.58
C LEU A 295 19.65 -16.40 27.31
N PHE A 296 20.11 -15.16 27.17
CA PHE A 296 21.41 -14.69 27.67
C PHE A 296 21.30 -13.86 28.97
N GLY A 297 20.11 -13.35 29.29
CA GLY A 297 19.94 -12.33 30.34
C GLY A 297 20.31 -10.93 29.83
N ASP A 298 19.82 -9.90 30.52
CA ASP A 298 19.93 -8.51 30.02
C ASP A 298 21.38 -8.00 29.98
N GLU A 299 22.18 -8.26 31.01
CA GLU A 299 23.57 -7.77 31.08
C GLU A 299 24.45 -8.35 29.96
N GLU A 300 24.32 -9.65 29.70
CA GLU A 300 25.10 -10.34 28.66
C GLU A 300 24.65 -9.93 27.26
N TYR A 301 23.33 -9.80 27.04
CA TYR A 301 22.78 -9.28 25.78
C TYR A 301 23.31 -7.88 25.45
N GLU A 302 23.26 -6.94 26.41
CA GLU A 302 23.73 -5.57 26.18
C GLU A 302 25.24 -5.52 25.89
N LYS A 303 26.03 -6.41 26.52
CA LYS A 303 27.46 -6.55 26.21
C LYS A 303 27.70 -7.06 24.78
N ILE A 304 26.97 -8.10 24.34
CA ILE A 304 27.10 -8.65 22.98
C ILE A 304 26.74 -7.59 21.93
N ILE A 305 25.66 -6.83 22.13
CA ILE A 305 25.27 -5.76 21.21
C ILE A 305 26.32 -4.65 21.17
N ALA A 306 26.87 -4.25 22.33
CA ALA A 306 27.92 -3.23 22.39
C ALA A 306 29.20 -3.66 21.65
N GLU A 307 29.56 -4.95 21.68
CA GLU A 307 30.68 -5.50 20.92
C GLU A 307 30.41 -5.54 19.41
N LEU A 308 29.15 -5.81 18.99
CA LEU A 308 28.77 -5.84 17.56
C LEU A 308 28.70 -4.45 16.91
N LEU A 309 28.56 -3.39 17.69
CA LEU A 309 28.45 -2.00 17.20
C LEU A 309 29.80 -1.26 17.12
N GLN A 310 30.90 -1.91 17.51
CA GLN A 310 32.27 -1.40 17.39
C GLN A 310 32.92 -1.82 16.07
#